data_AF-A0A9N9BZE8-F1
#
_entry.id   AF-A0A9N9BZE8-F1
#
_cell.length_a   1.000
_cell.length_b   1.000
_cell.length_c   1.000
_cell.angle_alpha   90.00
_cell.angle_beta   90.00
_cell.angle_gamma   90.00
#
_symmetry.space_group_name_H-M   'P 1'
#
loop_
_entity.id
_entity.type
_entity.pdbx_description
1 polymer ?
#
loop_
_entity_poly.entity_id
_entity_poly.type
_entity_poly.pdbx_seq_one_letter_code
_entity_poly.pdbx_strand_id
1 'polypeptide(L)'
;MGKRSLEVRISNDILETKPDNQGPILGEGVPPPQEVGFHVYKSENGRQALVVGENPRVIYESNNFTTDQSSEYIVAIYNKKTNEVTFSSVPVIDLAPIPKRIKMDEPKDSIRHDYITAKTDLDREFGSKKARAKILERERGNIDASQVHNIEKIVSNIEENVKIMKTKEKIKADMESSRPIPPHDISATRVTDVYNMDNIVTPAEFDAIPVYSILNAKHESLRLSLLPFRSSKYVNSRLFISLDAKNVNLKRIRLLLYINYLMAFKSVSYDVLNNRQEMVINMKELPDIILTNLYDRFTETTYSKSGGRKK
;
A
#
# COMPACT_ATOMS: atom_id res chain seq x y z
N MET A 1 1.13 -64.37 -23.65
CA MET A 1 0.32 -63.18 -23.29
C MET A 1 -1.15 -63.47 -23.56
N GLY A 2 -1.87 -63.98 -22.56
CA GLY A 2 -3.31 -64.23 -22.69
C GLY A 2 -4.08 -62.92 -22.49
N LYS A 3 -4.89 -62.53 -23.48
CA LYS A 3 -5.80 -61.38 -23.36
C LYS A 3 -6.78 -61.65 -22.23
N ARG A 4 -6.69 -60.89 -21.12
CA ARG A 4 -7.69 -60.88 -20.06
C ARG A 4 -8.84 -59.99 -20.52
N SER A 5 -9.97 -60.59 -20.85
CA SER A 5 -11.22 -59.88 -21.12
C SER A 5 -11.85 -59.45 -19.79
N LEU A 6 -12.05 -58.15 -19.62
CA LEU A 6 -12.85 -57.57 -18.54
C LEU A 6 -14.28 -57.48 -19.03
N GLU A 7 -15.22 -58.13 -18.35
CA GLU A 7 -16.65 -57.90 -18.57
C GLU A 7 -17.08 -56.67 -17.77
N VAL A 8 -17.50 -55.62 -18.48
CA VAL A 8 -18.03 -54.39 -17.88
C VAL A 8 -19.55 -54.47 -17.96
N ARG A 9 -20.21 -54.58 -16.81
CA ARG A 9 -21.67 -54.46 -16.71
C ARG A 9 -22.01 -53.08 -16.20
N ILE A 10 -22.70 -52.30 -17.03
CA ILE A 10 -23.24 -50.99 -16.66
C ILE A 10 -24.70 -51.23 -16.28
N SER A 11 -24.99 -51.26 -14.98
CA SER A 11 -26.36 -51.34 -14.48
C SER A 11 -26.96 -49.95 -14.47
N ASN A 12 -27.63 -49.57 -15.56
CA ASN A 12 -28.53 -48.41 -15.55
C ASN A 12 -29.90 -48.85 -15.04
N ASP A 13 -30.02 -49.10 -13.74
CA ASP A 13 -31.32 -49.28 -13.11
C ASP A 13 -31.97 -47.90 -12.91
N ILE A 14 -32.57 -47.39 -13.99
CA ILE A 14 -33.70 -46.45 -13.88
C ILE A 14 -34.94 -47.34 -13.76
N LEU A 15 -35.18 -47.86 -12.55
CA LEU A 15 -36.43 -48.54 -12.22
C LEU A 15 -37.10 -47.83 -11.05
N GLU A 16 -38.38 -47.62 -11.26
CA GLU A 16 -39.35 -46.96 -10.41
C GLU A 16 -39.34 -47.48 -8.96
N THR A 17 -39.33 -46.53 -8.03
CA THR A 17 -40.00 -46.56 -6.71
C THR A 17 -40.00 -47.86 -5.91
N LYS A 18 -38.96 -48.03 -5.08
CA LYS A 18 -39.10 -48.42 -3.66
C LYS A 18 -38.25 -47.47 -2.79
N PRO A 19 -38.71 -47.06 -1.60
CA PRO A 19 -37.99 -46.07 -0.78
C PRO A 19 -36.63 -46.56 -0.24
N ASP A 20 -36.36 -47.87 -0.30
CA ASP A 20 -35.20 -48.49 0.37
C ASP A 20 -33.98 -48.78 -0.51
N ASN A 21 -34.04 -48.53 -1.84
CA ASN A 21 -32.90 -48.78 -2.74
C ASN A 21 -32.48 -47.52 -3.48
N GLN A 22 -32.14 -46.47 -2.74
CA GLN A 22 -31.34 -45.38 -3.29
C GLN A 22 -29.87 -45.78 -3.18
N GLY A 23 -29.13 -45.64 -4.29
CA GLY A 23 -27.68 -45.83 -4.30
C GLY A 23 -26.98 -44.89 -3.30
N PRO A 24 -25.69 -45.14 -3.01
CA PRO A 24 -24.94 -44.33 -2.05
C PRO A 24 -24.94 -42.84 -2.47
N ILE A 25 -24.97 -41.94 -1.48
CA ILE A 25 -24.79 -40.48 -1.65
C ILE A 25 -23.47 -40.12 -0.97
N LEU A 26 -22.66 -39.28 -1.61
CA LEU A 26 -21.40 -38.81 -1.04
C LEU A 26 -21.64 -37.48 -0.32
N GLY A 27 -21.35 -37.44 0.98
CA GLY A 27 -21.35 -36.20 1.76
C GLY A 27 -19.95 -35.64 1.89
N GLU A 28 -19.75 -34.40 1.48
CA GLU A 28 -18.57 -33.60 1.79
C GLU A 28 -18.82 -32.83 3.09
N GLY A 29 -17.90 -32.96 4.06
CA GLY A 29 -18.01 -32.29 5.35
C GLY A 29 -17.55 -33.12 6.54
N VAL A 30 -17.97 -32.71 7.74
CA VAL A 30 -17.60 -33.38 8.99
C VAL A 30 -18.33 -34.72 9.10
N PRO A 31 -17.63 -35.84 9.35
CA PRO A 31 -18.26 -37.14 9.42
C PRO A 31 -19.28 -37.19 10.58
N PRO A 32 -20.52 -37.63 10.32
CA PRO A 32 -21.53 -37.78 11.36
C PRO A 32 -21.22 -38.98 12.27
N PRO A 33 -21.69 -38.98 13.53
CA PRO A 33 -21.66 -40.16 14.39
C PRO A 33 -22.36 -41.37 13.73
N GLN A 34 -21.86 -42.58 13.97
CA GLN A 34 -22.35 -43.82 13.35
C GLN A 34 -23.84 -44.15 13.66
N GLU A 35 -24.43 -43.48 14.65
CA GLU A 35 -25.81 -43.68 15.10
C GLU A 35 -26.84 -42.80 14.37
N VAL A 36 -26.42 -41.92 13.46
CA VAL A 36 -27.33 -40.98 12.77
C VAL A 36 -27.96 -41.63 11.54
N GLY A 37 -29.29 -41.75 11.54
CA GLY A 37 -30.07 -42.10 10.34
C GLY A 37 -30.22 -40.89 9.43
N PHE A 38 -30.01 -41.09 8.12
CA PHE A 38 -30.20 -40.06 7.10
C PHE A 38 -31.44 -40.33 6.26
N HIS A 39 -32.24 -39.30 6.07
CA HIS A 39 -33.43 -39.33 5.22
C HIS A 39 -33.25 -38.41 4.01
N VAL A 40 -33.61 -38.92 2.83
CA VAL A 40 -33.54 -38.17 1.58
C VAL A 40 -34.95 -37.80 1.16
N TYR A 41 -35.22 -36.50 1.09
CA TYR A 41 -36.46 -35.93 0.57
C TYR A 41 -36.21 -35.44 -0.85
N LYS A 42 -37.12 -35.76 -1.77
CA LYS A 42 -37.07 -35.27 -3.15
C LYS A 42 -38.27 -34.36 -3.40
N SER A 43 -38.04 -33.27 -4.13
CA SER A 43 -39.11 -32.40 -4.63
C SER A 43 -39.99 -33.16 -5.62
N GLU A 44 -41.27 -32.80 -5.75
CA GLU A 44 -42.23 -33.40 -6.69
C GLU A 44 -41.74 -33.37 -8.15
N ASN A 45 -40.93 -32.37 -8.49
CA ASN A 45 -40.32 -32.23 -9.82
C ASN A 45 -39.08 -33.11 -10.03
N GLY A 46 -38.63 -33.88 -9.01
CA GLY A 46 -37.46 -34.76 -9.04
C GLY A 46 -36.10 -34.08 -9.20
N ARG A 47 -36.07 -32.76 -9.42
CA ARG A 47 -34.88 -31.96 -9.71
C ARG A 47 -34.09 -31.52 -8.48
N GLN A 48 -34.74 -31.49 -7.32
CA GLN A 48 -34.14 -31.07 -6.06
C GLN A 48 -34.26 -32.21 -5.05
N ALA A 49 -33.18 -32.48 -4.34
CA ALA A 49 -33.16 -33.40 -3.24
C ALA A 49 -32.52 -32.73 -2.01
N LEU A 50 -32.98 -33.16 -0.83
CA LEU A 50 -32.56 -32.67 0.47
C LEU A 50 -32.24 -33.88 1.34
N VAL A 51 -31.05 -33.89 1.94
CA VAL A 51 -30.64 -34.91 2.89
C VAL A 51 -30.66 -34.32 4.29
N VAL A 52 -31.40 -34.97 5.18
CA VAL A 52 -31.53 -34.55 6.57
C VAL A 52 -31.14 -35.71 7.48
N GLY A 53 -30.24 -35.45 8.42
CA GLY A 53 -29.88 -36.37 9.49
C GLY A 53 -30.13 -35.72 10.84
N GLU A 54 -30.81 -36.42 11.74
CA GLU A 54 -31.13 -35.88 13.06
C GLU A 54 -30.42 -36.63 14.19
N ASN A 55 -29.80 -35.85 15.09
CA ASN A 55 -29.25 -36.31 16.35
C ASN A 55 -29.90 -35.50 17.50
N PRO A 56 -30.00 -36.03 18.73
CA PRO A 56 -30.46 -35.27 19.89
C PRO A 56 -29.86 -33.87 20.07
N ARG A 57 -28.60 -33.63 19.65
CA ARG A 57 -27.91 -32.32 19.83
C ARG A 57 -27.70 -31.52 18.54
N VAL A 58 -27.67 -32.18 17.39
CA VAL A 58 -27.25 -31.59 16.10
C VAL A 58 -28.23 -32.03 15.01
N ILE A 59 -28.58 -31.11 14.12
CA ILE A 59 -29.30 -31.39 12.88
C ILE A 59 -28.28 -31.26 11.74
N TYR A 60 -28.18 -32.27 10.91
CA TYR A 60 -27.42 -32.24 9.67
C TYR A 60 -28.39 -31.94 8.54
N GLU A 61 -28.18 -30.83 7.86
CA GLU A 61 -29.01 -30.39 6.75
C GLU A 61 -28.09 -30.17 5.54
N SER A 62 -28.42 -30.79 4.41
CA SER A 62 -27.76 -30.49 3.15
C SER A 62 -28.35 -29.23 2.53
N ASN A 63 -27.57 -28.48 1.76
CA ASN A 63 -28.16 -27.48 0.87
C ASN A 63 -29.05 -28.19 -0.17
N ASN A 64 -30.10 -27.49 -0.64
CA ASN A 64 -30.93 -27.97 -1.76
C ASN A 64 -30.03 -28.13 -2.99
N PHE A 65 -29.65 -29.36 -3.31
CA PHE A 65 -28.81 -29.64 -4.48
C PHE A 65 -29.71 -29.97 -5.66
N THR A 66 -29.40 -29.37 -6.80
CA THR A 66 -29.99 -29.70 -8.09
C THR A 66 -29.26 -30.88 -8.69
N THR A 67 -30.00 -31.83 -9.27
CA THR A 67 -29.41 -32.98 -9.99
C THR A 67 -28.51 -32.56 -11.16
N ASP A 68 -28.67 -31.33 -11.67
CA ASP A 68 -27.85 -30.75 -12.75
C ASP A 68 -26.54 -30.14 -12.20
N GLN A 69 -25.71 -30.93 -11.53
CA GLN A 69 -24.35 -30.51 -11.17
C GLN A 69 -23.46 -30.53 -12.42
N SER A 70 -22.51 -29.59 -12.53
CA SER A 70 -21.57 -29.52 -13.67
C SER A 70 -20.55 -30.67 -13.71
N SER A 71 -20.60 -31.58 -12.74
CA SER A 71 -19.67 -32.70 -12.59
C SER A 71 -20.42 -33.92 -12.08
N GLU A 72 -20.29 -35.03 -12.81
CA GLU A 72 -20.89 -36.32 -12.47
C GLU A 72 -19.84 -37.19 -11.77
N TYR A 73 -20.17 -37.68 -10.57
CA TYR A 73 -19.30 -38.55 -9.80
C TYR A 73 -19.80 -39.99 -9.87
N ILE A 74 -18.86 -40.94 -9.99
CA ILE A 74 -19.17 -42.36 -10.11
C ILE A 74 -18.35 -43.12 -9.07
N VAL A 75 -19.04 -43.96 -8.29
CA VAL A 75 -18.40 -44.91 -7.38
C VAL A 75 -18.20 -46.24 -8.12
N ALA A 76 -16.96 -46.72 -8.15
CA ALA A 76 -16.59 -48.00 -8.73
C ALA A 76 -16.32 -49.02 -7.63
N ILE A 77 -17.09 -50.11 -7.60
CA ILE A 77 -16.87 -51.24 -6.69
C ILE A 77 -16.18 -52.35 -7.49
N TYR A 78 -14.92 -52.62 -7.16
CA TYR A 78 -14.13 -53.66 -7.81
C TYR A 78 -14.08 -54.92 -6.96
N ASN A 79 -14.60 -56.03 -7.50
CA ASN A 79 -14.51 -57.33 -6.86
C ASN A 79 -13.30 -58.12 -7.40
N LYS A 80 -12.22 -58.17 -6.60
CA LYS A 80 -10.97 -58.89 -6.94
C LYS A 80 -11.17 -60.38 -7.23
N LYS A 81 -12.23 -61.01 -6.70
CA LYS A 81 -12.49 -62.45 -6.87
C LYS A 81 -13.18 -62.78 -8.19
N THR A 82 -14.11 -61.94 -8.63
CA THR A 82 -14.84 -62.12 -9.90
C THR A 82 -14.22 -61.32 -11.06
N ASN A 83 -13.25 -60.44 -10.77
CA ASN A 83 -12.66 -59.50 -11.74
C ASN A 83 -13.70 -58.59 -12.42
N GLU A 84 -14.80 -58.31 -11.72
CA GLU A 84 -15.86 -57.42 -12.20
C GLU A 84 -15.75 -56.05 -11.51
N VAL A 85 -16.03 -55.00 -12.27
CA VAL A 85 -16.16 -53.63 -11.77
C VAL A 85 -17.60 -53.19 -11.99
N THR A 86 -18.29 -52.81 -10.92
CA THR A 86 -19.61 -52.17 -11.01
C THR A 86 -19.47 -50.67 -10.81
N PHE A 87 -20.07 -49.90 -11.71
CA PHE A 87 -20.09 -48.45 -11.66
C PHE A 87 -21.48 -47.98 -11.23
N SER A 88 -21.56 -47.07 -10.26
CA SER A 88 -22.80 -46.46 -9.80
C SER A 88 -22.64 -44.94 -9.76
N SER A 89 -23.54 -44.21 -10.42
CA SER A 89 -23.56 -42.74 -10.38
C SER A 89 -24.04 -42.28 -9.01
N VAL A 90 -23.33 -41.32 -8.41
CA VAL A 90 -23.54 -40.88 -7.04
C VAL A 90 -23.51 -39.34 -6.96
N PRO A 91 -24.55 -38.68 -6.41
CA PRO A 91 -24.51 -37.24 -6.17
C PRO A 91 -23.61 -36.90 -4.98
N VAL A 92 -22.92 -35.76 -5.05
CA VAL A 92 -22.12 -35.18 -3.96
C VAL A 92 -22.92 -34.04 -3.31
N ILE A 93 -23.02 -34.06 -1.98
CA ILE A 93 -23.74 -33.06 -1.18
C ILE A 93 -22.83 -32.44 -0.12
N ASP A 94 -23.01 -31.16 0.14
CA ASP A 94 -22.39 -30.49 1.29
C ASP A 94 -23.28 -30.67 2.51
N LEU A 95 -22.74 -31.26 3.58
CA LEU A 95 -23.47 -31.51 4.83
C LEU A 95 -22.94 -30.63 5.95
N ALA A 96 -23.77 -29.72 6.46
CA ALA A 96 -23.40 -28.82 7.55
C ALA A 96 -24.06 -29.24 8.89
N PRO A 97 -23.30 -29.38 9.98
CA PRO A 97 -23.86 -29.63 11.31
C PRO A 97 -24.40 -28.33 11.92
N ILE A 98 -25.71 -28.28 12.18
CA ILE A 98 -26.40 -27.16 12.83
C ILE A 98 -26.79 -27.58 14.26
N PRO A 99 -26.19 -27.01 15.31
CA PRO A 99 -26.53 -27.36 16.69
C PRO A 99 -27.90 -26.79 17.07
N LYS A 100 -28.76 -27.62 17.67
CA LYS A 100 -30.17 -27.28 17.96
C LYS A 100 -30.34 -26.04 18.87
N ARG A 101 -29.37 -25.75 19.73
CA ARG A 101 -29.34 -24.55 20.60
C ARG A 101 -29.45 -23.24 19.81
N ILE A 102 -28.82 -23.16 18.62
CA ILE A 102 -28.80 -21.91 17.83
C ILE A 102 -30.19 -21.54 17.34
N LYS A 103 -31.06 -22.52 17.05
CA LYS A 103 -32.45 -22.26 16.62
C LYS A 103 -33.38 -21.87 17.78
N MET A 104 -32.97 -22.07 19.04
CA MET A 104 -33.81 -21.75 20.22
C MET A 104 -33.47 -20.42 20.89
N ASP A 105 -32.29 -19.87 20.62
CA ASP A 105 -31.78 -18.67 21.29
C ASP A 105 -32.20 -17.34 20.63
N GLU A 106 -33.20 -17.30 19.73
CA GLU A 106 -33.73 -16.01 19.24
C GLU A 106 -34.40 -15.24 20.39
N PRO A 107 -33.81 -14.11 20.85
CA PRO A 107 -34.33 -13.41 22.02
C PRO A 107 -35.52 -12.55 21.62
N LYS A 108 -36.70 -12.80 22.20
CA LYS A 108 -37.94 -12.06 21.94
C LYS A 108 -37.88 -10.56 22.32
N ASP A 109 -36.85 -10.12 23.04
CA ASP A 109 -36.67 -8.73 23.48
C ASP A 109 -36.07 -7.81 22.40
N SER A 110 -35.46 -8.34 21.34
CA SER A 110 -34.92 -7.55 20.23
C SER A 110 -36.02 -6.73 19.52
N ILE A 111 -37.20 -7.32 19.34
CA ILE A 111 -38.29 -6.74 18.55
C ILE A 111 -38.73 -5.36 19.08
N ARG A 112 -38.74 -5.16 20.41
CA ARG A 112 -39.13 -3.87 21.01
C ARG A 112 -38.04 -2.82 20.88
N HIS A 113 -36.78 -3.22 21.03
CA HIS A 113 -35.65 -2.29 20.87
C HIS A 113 -35.55 -1.84 19.41
N ASP A 114 -35.70 -2.79 18.49
CA ASP A 114 -35.66 -2.58 17.03
C ASP A 114 -36.80 -1.67 16.55
N TYR A 115 -38.00 -1.79 17.15
CA TYR A 115 -39.10 -0.89 16.83
C TYR A 115 -38.82 0.56 17.26
N ILE A 116 -38.22 0.76 18.44
CA ILE A 116 -37.93 2.10 18.97
C ILE A 116 -36.81 2.76 18.17
N THR A 117 -35.78 2.02 17.77
CA THR A 117 -34.69 2.53 16.93
C THR A 117 -35.20 2.87 15.54
N ALA A 118 -35.89 1.94 14.86
CA ALA A 118 -36.46 2.17 13.54
C ALA A 118 -37.44 3.36 13.51
N LYS A 119 -38.25 3.53 14.57
CA LYS A 119 -39.13 4.68 14.72
C LYS A 119 -38.36 5.99 14.90
N THR A 120 -37.30 5.98 15.72
CA THR A 120 -36.47 7.17 15.95
C THR A 120 -35.76 7.61 14.66
N ASP A 121 -35.32 6.66 13.84
CA ASP A 121 -34.69 6.94 12.54
C ASP A 121 -35.70 7.49 11.52
N LEU A 122 -36.90 6.92 11.46
CA LEU A 122 -37.97 7.45 10.62
C LEU A 122 -38.39 8.87 11.04
N ASP A 123 -38.49 9.14 12.36
CA ASP A 123 -38.80 10.46 12.89
C ASP A 123 -37.65 11.47 12.67
N ARG A 124 -36.40 11.01 12.56
CA ARG A 124 -35.24 11.84 12.20
C ARG A 124 -35.28 12.25 10.73
N GLU A 125 -35.57 11.31 9.83
CA GLU A 125 -35.56 11.54 8.38
C GLU A 125 -36.83 12.23 7.88
N PHE A 126 -38.00 11.79 8.35
CA PHE A 126 -39.32 12.19 7.84
C PHE A 126 -40.20 12.91 8.88
N GLY A 127 -39.83 12.88 10.17
CA GLY A 127 -40.60 13.54 11.22
C GLY A 127 -40.63 15.07 11.11
N SER A 128 -41.58 15.69 11.81
CA SER A 128 -41.73 17.15 11.86
C SER A 128 -40.53 17.85 12.52
N LYS A 129 -40.34 19.16 12.25
CA LYS A 129 -39.26 19.97 12.87
C LYS A 129 -39.24 19.84 14.40
N LYS A 130 -40.41 19.72 15.04
CA LYS A 130 -40.55 19.54 16.50
C LYS A 130 -40.10 18.15 16.96
N ALA A 131 -40.42 17.11 16.20
CA ALA A 131 -40.00 15.74 16.51
C ALA A 131 -38.47 15.58 16.41
N ARG A 132 -37.87 16.12 15.33
CA ARG A 132 -36.41 16.13 15.16
C ARG A 132 -35.69 16.89 16.26
N ALA A 133 -36.21 18.06 16.64
CA ALA A 133 -35.65 18.86 17.73
C ALA A 133 -35.67 18.08 19.06
N LYS A 134 -36.77 17.39 19.37
CA LYS A 134 -36.89 16.56 20.58
C LYS A 134 -35.93 15.35 20.58
N ILE A 135 -35.69 14.73 19.43
CA ILE A 135 -34.70 13.66 19.28
C ILE A 135 -33.30 14.23 19.53
N LEU A 136 -32.95 15.34 18.90
CA LEU A 136 -31.65 16.00 19.06
C LEU A 136 -31.40 16.46 20.50
N GLU A 137 -32.41 16.99 21.18
CA GLU A 137 -32.33 17.36 22.60
C GLU A 137 -32.08 16.14 23.49
N ARG A 138 -32.75 15.02 23.22
CA ARG A 138 -32.51 13.76 23.94
C ARG A 138 -31.10 13.24 23.72
N GLU A 139 -30.59 13.31 22.49
CA GLU A 139 -29.22 12.89 22.16
C GLU A 139 -28.17 13.77 22.82
N ARG A 140 -28.39 15.09 22.86
CA ARG A 140 -27.51 16.04 23.56
C ARG A 140 -27.55 15.85 25.08
N GLY A 141 -28.69 15.47 25.64
CA GLY A 141 -28.85 15.21 27.07
C GLY A 141 -28.34 13.84 27.50
N ASN A 142 -28.16 12.90 26.57
CA ASN A 142 -27.62 11.57 26.84
C ASN A 142 -26.08 11.58 26.83
N ILE A 143 -25.49 12.41 27.68
CA ILE A 143 -24.06 12.33 27.99
C ILE A 143 -23.92 11.23 29.03
N ASP A 144 -23.25 10.14 28.66
CA ASP A 144 -23.01 9.01 29.55
C ASP A 144 -22.13 9.47 30.73
N ALA A 145 -22.74 9.60 31.91
CA ALA A 145 -22.05 10.01 33.14
C ALA A 145 -20.88 9.08 33.51
N SER A 146 -20.88 7.84 33.02
CA SER A 146 -19.77 6.90 33.22
C SER A 146 -18.52 7.27 32.40
N GLN A 147 -18.68 7.92 31.24
CA GLN A 147 -17.56 8.41 30.42
C GLN A 147 -16.92 9.67 30.99
N VAL A 148 -17.67 10.45 31.77
CA VAL A 148 -17.19 11.66 32.46
C VAL A 148 -16.16 11.30 33.55
N HIS A 149 -16.21 10.12 34.13
CA HIS A 149 -15.23 9.68 35.14
C HIS A 149 -13.83 9.37 34.57
N ASN A 150 -13.67 9.24 33.24
CA ASN A 150 -12.40 8.99 32.57
C ASN A 150 -11.84 10.22 31.83
N ILE A 151 -12.32 11.44 32.14
CA ILE A 151 -11.83 12.68 31.51
C ILE A 151 -10.31 12.81 31.67
N GLU A 152 -9.75 12.45 32.82
CA GLU A 152 -8.30 12.53 33.07
C GLU A 152 -7.48 11.66 32.10
N LYS A 153 -7.96 10.45 31.77
CA LYS A 153 -7.32 9.56 30.80
C LYS A 153 -7.48 10.05 29.36
N ILE A 154 -8.60 10.68 29.04
CA ILE A 154 -8.83 11.27 27.72
C ILE A 154 -7.92 12.48 27.54
N VAL A 155 -7.78 13.33 28.56
CA VAL A 155 -6.88 14.48 28.55
C VAL A 155 -5.42 14.03 28.46
N SER A 156 -5.00 13.02 29.21
CA SER A 156 -3.64 12.48 29.11
C SER A 156 -3.33 11.92 27.71
N ASN A 157 -4.28 11.20 27.11
CA ASN A 157 -4.14 10.69 25.74
C ASN A 157 -4.08 11.82 24.71
N ILE A 158 -4.83 12.91 24.92
CA ILE A 158 -4.74 14.11 24.06
C ILE A 158 -3.39 14.78 24.22
N GLU A 159 -2.87 14.92 25.44
CA GLU A 159 -1.55 15.50 25.69
C GLU A 159 -0.41 14.68 25.08
N GLU A 160 -0.48 13.36 25.17
CA GLU A 160 0.47 12.45 24.52
C GLU A 160 0.42 12.59 23.00
N ASN A 161 -0.78 12.62 22.41
CA ASN A 161 -0.94 12.83 20.96
C ASN A 161 -0.50 14.23 20.50
N VAL A 162 -0.71 15.26 21.32
CA VAL A 162 -0.26 16.64 21.05
C VAL A 162 1.26 16.76 21.15
N LYS A 163 1.93 16.01 22.03
CA LYS A 163 3.40 15.93 22.06
C LYS A 163 3.98 15.30 20.80
N ILE A 164 3.28 14.33 20.19
CA ILE A 164 3.69 13.69 18.94
C ILE A 164 3.42 14.60 17.74
N MET A 165 2.37 15.44 17.80
CA MET A 165 2.12 16.45 16.77
C MET A 165 3.26 17.47 16.75
N LYS A 166 4.01 17.49 15.63
CA LYS A 166 4.98 18.55 15.36
C LYS A 166 4.28 19.91 15.47
N THR A 167 4.84 20.82 16.28
CA THR A 167 4.35 22.19 16.40
C THR A 167 4.24 22.84 15.02
N LYS A 168 3.23 23.70 14.80
CA LYS A 168 3.02 24.40 13.52
C LYS A 168 4.29 25.08 12.99
N GLU A 169 5.16 25.56 13.87
CA GLU A 169 6.45 26.15 13.53
C GLU A 169 7.45 25.14 12.99
N LYS A 170 7.52 23.94 13.58
CA LYS A 170 8.35 22.83 13.07
C LYS A 170 7.87 22.33 11.72
N ILE A 171 6.55 22.25 11.51
CA ILE A 171 5.97 21.91 10.20
C ILE A 171 6.34 22.96 9.16
N LYS A 172 6.24 24.25 9.51
CA LYS A 172 6.66 25.34 8.61
C LYS A 172 8.16 25.30 8.32
N ALA A 173 9.00 25.03 9.32
CA ALA A 173 10.45 24.90 9.14
C ALA A 173 10.81 23.70 8.26
N ASP A 174 10.16 22.55 8.45
CA ASP A 174 10.32 21.37 7.61
C ASP A 174 9.89 21.68 6.16
N MET A 175 8.75 22.36 5.97
CA MET A 175 8.30 22.80 4.65
C MET A 175 9.25 23.81 4.01
N GLU A 176 9.78 24.76 4.78
CA GLU A 176 10.76 25.74 4.28
C GLU A 176 12.08 25.05 3.90
N SER A 177 12.52 24.05 4.67
CA SER A 177 13.71 23.25 4.36
C SER A 177 13.56 22.43 3.08
N SER A 178 12.33 22.03 2.74
CA SER A 178 12.04 21.32 1.49
C SER A 178 12.02 22.23 0.26
N ARG A 179 12.02 23.56 0.44
CA ARG A 179 12.04 24.48 -0.70
C ARG A 179 13.44 24.52 -1.31
N PRO A 180 13.56 24.53 -2.65
CA PRO A 180 14.85 24.60 -3.33
C PRO A 180 15.39 26.04 -3.33
N ILE A 181 15.51 26.65 -2.16
CA ILE A 181 16.12 27.96 -1.95
C ILE A 181 17.34 27.79 -1.03
N PRO A 182 18.41 28.58 -1.24
CA PRO A 182 19.54 28.57 -0.31
C PRO A 182 19.11 28.97 1.11
N PRO A 183 19.85 28.55 2.14
CA PRO A 183 19.61 29.00 3.51
C PRO A 183 19.65 30.53 3.57
N HIS A 184 18.57 31.13 4.06
CA HIS A 184 18.41 32.57 4.16
C HIS A 184 18.19 32.99 5.61
N ASP A 185 18.72 34.16 5.96
CA ASP A 185 18.48 34.78 7.25
C ASP A 185 17.29 35.74 7.16
N ILE A 186 16.20 35.38 7.85
CA ILE A 186 14.97 36.19 7.92
C ILE A 186 15.17 37.44 8.79
N SER A 187 16.13 37.41 9.71
CA SER A 187 16.43 38.52 10.62
C SER A 187 17.41 39.54 10.04
N ALA A 188 17.95 39.29 8.84
CA ALA A 188 18.89 40.17 8.19
C ALA A 188 18.26 41.55 7.91
N THR A 189 18.86 42.59 8.49
CA THR A 189 18.38 43.98 8.33
C THR A 189 18.80 44.59 6.99
N ARG A 190 19.84 44.03 6.36
CA ARG A 190 20.38 44.47 5.06
C ARG A 190 20.12 43.41 4.01
N VAL A 191 19.72 43.86 2.82
CA VAL A 191 19.45 42.99 1.66
C VAL A 191 20.65 42.12 1.28
N THR A 192 21.88 42.63 1.48
CA THR A 192 23.13 41.90 1.21
C THR A 192 23.37 40.72 2.13
N ASP A 193 22.78 40.75 3.32
CA ASP A 193 23.12 39.83 4.41
C ASP A 193 22.08 38.70 4.51
N VAL A 194 20.95 38.81 3.79
CA VAL A 194 19.91 37.78 3.66
C VAL A 194 20.50 36.44 3.21
N TYR A 195 21.48 36.50 2.29
CA TYR A 195 22.19 35.33 1.78
C TYR A 195 23.68 35.47 2.05
N ASN A 196 24.13 34.99 3.20
CA ASN A 196 25.55 34.97 3.50
C ASN A 196 26.29 34.00 2.55
N MET A 197 27.45 34.44 2.06
CA MET A 197 28.29 33.67 1.15
C MET A 197 28.73 32.34 1.75
N ASP A 198 29.07 32.35 3.05
CA ASP A 198 29.55 31.16 3.76
C ASP A 198 28.47 30.06 3.87
N ASN A 199 27.20 30.46 3.83
CA ASN A 199 26.07 29.53 3.85
C ASN A 199 25.83 28.88 2.49
N ILE A 200 26.18 29.56 1.40
CA ILE A 200 26.01 29.04 0.03
C ILE A 200 27.21 28.19 -0.36
N VAL A 201 28.42 28.71 -0.12
CA VAL A 201 29.69 28.07 -0.45
C VAL A 201 30.52 28.04 0.82
N THR A 202 30.89 26.83 1.25
CA THR A 202 31.73 26.70 2.44
C THR A 202 33.10 27.34 2.18
N PRO A 203 33.73 27.94 3.21
CA PRO A 203 35.07 28.55 3.04
C PRO A 203 36.09 27.58 2.43
N ALA A 204 36.02 26.29 2.82
CA ALA A 204 36.88 25.24 2.29
C ALA A 204 36.70 25.00 0.77
N GLU A 205 35.46 25.00 0.28
CA GLU A 205 35.19 24.92 -1.17
C GLU A 205 35.69 26.17 -1.88
N PHE A 206 35.46 27.34 -1.29
CA PHE A 206 35.81 28.61 -1.90
C PHE A 206 37.32 28.78 -2.08
N ASP A 207 38.11 28.28 -1.14
CA ASP A 207 39.57 28.30 -1.22
C ASP A 207 40.14 27.22 -2.15
N ALA A 208 39.43 26.10 -2.34
CA ALA A 208 39.85 25.03 -3.24
C ALA A 208 39.74 25.40 -4.73
N ILE A 209 38.99 26.44 -5.11
CA ILE A 209 38.77 26.83 -6.52
C ILE A 209 40.09 27.28 -7.16
N PRO A 210 40.56 26.63 -8.24
CA PRO A 210 41.81 26.99 -8.92
C PRO A 210 41.64 28.26 -9.78
N VAL A 211 42.00 29.41 -9.22
CA VAL A 211 41.89 30.71 -9.93
C VAL A 211 43.13 31.01 -10.79
N TYR A 212 44.31 30.54 -10.37
CA TYR A 212 45.59 30.92 -10.98
C TYR A 212 45.70 30.50 -12.44
N SER A 213 45.17 29.34 -12.82
CA SER A 213 45.18 28.86 -14.21
C SER A 213 44.48 29.82 -15.17
N ILE A 214 43.40 30.46 -14.72
CA ILE A 214 42.61 31.41 -15.52
C ILE A 214 43.25 32.80 -15.51
N LEU A 215 43.85 33.20 -14.40
CA LEU A 215 44.59 34.48 -14.31
C LEU A 215 45.81 34.48 -15.24
N ASN A 216 46.55 33.37 -15.29
CA ASN A 216 47.79 33.24 -16.07
C ASN A 216 47.54 33.07 -17.57
N ALA A 217 46.32 32.69 -17.98
CA ALA A 217 45.97 32.56 -19.38
C ALA A 217 45.88 33.93 -20.08
N LYS A 218 46.69 34.13 -21.11
CA LYS A 218 46.79 35.42 -21.85
C LYS A 218 45.66 35.63 -22.85
N HIS A 219 45.19 34.58 -23.51
CA HIS A 219 44.18 34.67 -24.56
C HIS A 219 42.78 34.30 -24.03
N GLU A 220 41.76 35.04 -24.47
CA GLU A 220 40.36 34.76 -24.12
C GLU A 220 39.92 33.34 -24.52
N SER A 221 40.36 32.87 -25.69
CA SER A 221 40.09 31.51 -26.17
C SER A 221 40.63 30.42 -25.23
N LEU A 222 41.82 30.64 -24.65
CA LEU A 222 42.41 29.74 -23.66
C LEU A 222 41.67 29.82 -22.32
N ARG A 223 41.24 31.02 -21.91
CA ARG A 223 40.40 31.18 -20.70
C ARG A 223 39.09 30.40 -20.83
N LEU A 224 38.42 30.47 -22.00
CA LEU A 224 37.22 29.69 -22.28
C LEU A 224 37.50 28.19 -22.36
N SER A 225 38.68 27.77 -22.83
CA SER A 225 38.99 26.35 -22.94
C SER A 225 39.13 25.69 -21.56
N LEU A 226 39.63 26.43 -20.57
CA LEU A 226 39.78 26.03 -19.16
C LEU A 226 38.45 25.95 -18.40
N LEU A 227 37.42 26.66 -18.86
CA LEU A 227 36.11 26.61 -18.22
C LEU A 227 35.40 25.27 -18.48
N PRO A 228 34.82 24.63 -17.45
CA PRO A 228 33.99 23.43 -17.60
C PRO A 228 32.79 23.68 -18.51
N PHE A 229 32.05 24.77 -18.27
CA PHE A 229 30.92 25.19 -19.10
C PHE A 229 31.29 26.43 -19.92
N ARG A 230 31.22 26.31 -21.26
CA ARG A 230 31.73 27.34 -22.20
C ARG A 230 30.65 28.27 -22.74
N SER A 231 29.40 27.83 -22.78
CA SER A 231 28.32 28.50 -23.49
C SER A 231 27.67 29.65 -22.72
N SER A 232 28.04 29.88 -21.46
CA SER A 232 27.46 30.94 -20.64
C SER A 232 27.97 32.34 -21.03
N LYS A 233 27.15 33.11 -21.76
CA LYS A 233 27.43 34.53 -22.06
C LYS A 233 27.57 35.38 -20.78
N TYR A 234 26.82 35.04 -19.73
CA TYR A 234 26.83 35.79 -18.48
C TYR A 234 28.15 35.63 -17.72
N VAL A 235 28.63 34.39 -17.57
CA VAL A 235 29.91 34.12 -16.89
C VAL A 235 31.05 34.70 -17.71
N ASN A 236 31.08 34.46 -19.03
CA ASN A 236 32.16 34.92 -19.90
C ASN A 236 32.30 36.45 -19.89
N SER A 237 31.21 37.19 -20.08
CA SER A 237 31.25 38.67 -20.07
C SER A 237 31.73 39.23 -18.73
N ARG A 238 31.24 38.71 -17.61
CA ARG A 238 31.63 39.19 -16.28
C ARG A 238 33.02 38.76 -15.86
N LEU A 239 33.47 37.59 -16.32
CA LEU A 239 34.82 37.09 -16.07
C LEU A 239 35.85 37.97 -16.77
N PHE A 240 35.67 38.29 -18.06
CA PHE A 240 36.60 39.15 -18.79
C PHE A 240 36.66 40.56 -18.20
N ILE A 241 35.51 41.18 -17.91
CA ILE A 241 35.46 42.49 -17.24
C ILE A 241 36.19 42.46 -15.88
N SER A 242 36.07 41.37 -15.12
CA SER A 242 36.72 41.24 -13.81
C SER A 242 38.23 40.95 -13.89
N LEU A 243 38.70 40.40 -15.02
CA LEU A 243 40.11 40.13 -15.28
C LEU A 243 40.85 41.35 -15.84
N ASP A 244 40.16 42.19 -16.62
CA ASP A 244 40.73 43.41 -17.21
C ASP A 244 40.72 44.62 -16.24
N ALA A 245 40.07 44.47 -15.08
CA ALA A 245 40.04 45.50 -14.06
C ALA A 245 41.43 45.74 -13.44
N LYS A 246 41.78 47.01 -13.20
CA LYS A 246 43.05 47.41 -12.56
C LYS A 246 43.30 46.71 -11.21
N ASN A 247 42.23 46.45 -10.46
CA ASN A 247 42.27 45.70 -9.20
C ASN A 247 41.43 44.43 -9.36
N VAL A 248 42.12 43.31 -9.54
CA VAL A 248 41.48 42.01 -9.75
C VAL A 248 40.81 41.54 -8.47
N ASN A 249 39.48 41.49 -8.47
CA ASN A 249 38.71 41.00 -7.32
C ASN A 249 38.64 39.47 -7.36
N LEU A 250 39.58 38.82 -6.68
CA LEU A 250 39.67 37.35 -6.61
C LEU A 250 38.40 36.71 -6.06
N LYS A 251 37.72 37.34 -5.09
CA LYS A 251 36.48 36.81 -4.51
C LYS A 251 35.38 36.72 -5.57
N ARG A 252 35.25 37.77 -6.37
CA ARG A 252 34.27 37.82 -7.47
C ARG A 252 34.57 36.79 -8.55
N ILE A 253 35.85 36.58 -8.88
CA ILE A 253 36.25 35.57 -9.87
C ILE A 253 35.94 34.17 -9.36
N ARG A 254 36.31 33.84 -8.11
CA ARG A 254 35.97 32.55 -7.50
C ARG A 254 34.47 32.27 -7.53
N LEU A 255 33.65 33.28 -7.22
CA LEU A 255 32.20 33.16 -7.30
C LEU A 255 31.71 32.88 -8.73
N LEU A 256 32.26 33.57 -9.74
CA LEU A 256 31.91 33.32 -11.14
C LEU A 256 32.31 31.91 -11.58
N LEU A 257 33.45 31.40 -11.11
CA LEU A 257 33.89 30.02 -11.36
C LEU A 257 32.98 29.01 -10.69
N TYR A 258 32.57 29.27 -9.44
CA TYR A 258 31.61 28.43 -8.74
C TYR A 258 30.26 28.35 -9.47
N ILE A 259 29.74 29.49 -9.94
CA ILE A 259 28.54 29.53 -10.79
C ILE A 259 28.74 28.70 -12.06
N ASN A 260 29.94 28.75 -12.65
CA ASN A 260 30.25 27.96 -13.83
C ASN A 260 30.25 26.45 -13.55
N TYR A 261 30.75 26.02 -12.39
CA TYR A 261 30.68 24.64 -11.94
C TYR A 261 29.23 24.18 -11.75
N LEU A 262 28.38 25.02 -11.15
CA LEU A 262 26.95 24.73 -11.02
C LEU A 262 26.25 24.61 -12.38
N MET A 263 26.58 25.48 -13.34
CA MET A 263 26.05 25.40 -14.71
C MET A 263 26.50 24.11 -15.40
N ALA A 264 27.77 23.75 -15.25
CA ALA A 264 28.30 22.49 -15.76
C ALA A 264 27.55 21.31 -15.16
N PHE A 265 27.42 21.26 -13.83
CA PHE A 265 26.73 20.21 -13.08
C PHE A 265 25.28 20.04 -13.55
N LYS A 266 24.55 21.14 -13.70
CA LYS A 266 23.17 21.13 -14.20
C LYS A 266 23.05 20.67 -15.66
N SER A 267 24.07 20.90 -16.48
CA SER A 267 24.02 20.60 -17.92
C SER A 267 24.31 19.14 -18.27
N VAL A 268 24.84 18.37 -17.32
CA VAL A 268 25.23 16.98 -17.52
C VAL A 268 24.00 16.04 -17.52
N SER A 269 24.05 14.99 -18.34
CA SER A 269 23.02 13.94 -18.39
C SER A 269 23.00 13.10 -17.11
N TYR A 270 21.83 12.54 -16.77
CA TYR A 270 21.66 11.65 -15.60
C TYR A 270 22.59 10.44 -15.61
N ASP A 271 22.91 9.88 -16.78
CA ASP A 271 23.79 8.71 -16.90
C ASP A 271 25.21 9.02 -16.41
N VAL A 272 25.71 10.18 -16.79
CA VAL A 272 27.03 10.67 -16.39
C VAL A 272 27.02 11.09 -14.92
N LEU A 273 25.91 11.66 -14.43
CA LEU A 273 25.77 12.02 -13.02
C LEU A 273 25.90 10.79 -12.10
N ASN A 274 25.41 9.63 -12.53
CA ASN A 274 25.54 8.37 -11.79
C ASN A 274 26.97 7.81 -11.77
N ASN A 275 27.86 8.30 -12.63
CA ASN A 275 29.26 7.88 -12.69
C ASN A 275 30.20 9.01 -12.29
N ARG A 276 30.63 9.00 -11.03
CA ARG A 276 31.56 10.00 -10.48
C ARG A 276 32.84 10.15 -11.31
N GLN A 277 33.37 9.09 -11.91
CA GLN A 277 34.60 9.15 -12.70
C GLN A 277 34.41 9.94 -13.99
N GLU A 278 33.28 9.73 -14.68
CA GLU A 278 32.93 10.49 -15.88
C GLU A 278 32.71 11.97 -15.56
N MET A 279 32.19 12.28 -14.37
CA MET A 279 32.01 13.65 -13.92
C MET A 279 33.34 14.40 -13.71
N VAL A 280 34.35 13.75 -13.13
CA VAL A 280 35.68 14.35 -12.98
C VAL A 280 36.30 14.69 -14.34
N ILE A 281 36.13 13.80 -15.33
CA ILE A 281 36.61 14.01 -16.70
C ILE A 281 35.86 15.16 -17.38
N ASN A 282 34.53 15.16 -17.30
CA ASN A 282 33.70 16.18 -17.94
C ASN A 282 33.88 17.58 -17.33
N MET A 283 34.23 17.66 -16.04
CA MET A 283 34.45 18.92 -15.34
C MET A 283 35.89 19.43 -15.38
N LYS A 284 36.79 18.78 -16.14
CA LYS A 284 38.19 19.21 -16.35
C LYS A 284 38.92 19.49 -15.03
N GLU A 285 39.00 18.46 -14.18
CA GLU A 285 39.78 18.50 -12.93
C GLU A 285 39.22 19.46 -11.88
N LEU A 286 37.92 19.35 -11.60
CA LEU A 286 37.32 19.99 -10.43
C LEU A 286 37.95 19.43 -9.14
N PRO A 287 38.27 20.26 -8.13
CA PRO A 287 38.64 19.78 -6.80
C PRO A 287 37.59 18.82 -6.23
N ASP A 288 38.05 17.67 -5.74
CA ASP A 288 37.17 16.58 -5.29
C ASP A 288 36.23 16.99 -4.14
N ILE A 289 36.66 17.96 -3.32
CA ILE A 289 35.85 18.55 -2.25
C ILE A 289 34.58 19.20 -2.81
N ILE A 290 34.70 19.97 -3.89
CA ILE A 290 33.56 20.65 -4.51
C ILE A 290 32.63 19.60 -5.14
N LEU A 291 33.19 18.60 -5.83
CA LEU A 291 32.39 17.54 -6.43
C LEU A 291 31.58 16.78 -5.36
N THR A 292 32.24 16.37 -4.27
CA THR A 292 31.60 15.66 -3.14
C THR A 292 30.42 16.45 -2.58
N ASN A 293 30.63 17.73 -2.32
CA ASN A 293 29.59 18.56 -1.73
C ASN A 293 28.46 18.89 -2.71
N LEU A 294 28.73 18.97 -4.02
CA LEU A 294 27.68 19.09 -5.03
C LEU A 294 26.78 17.85 -5.04
N TYR A 295 27.37 16.65 -4.99
CA TYR A 295 26.61 15.41 -4.86
C TYR A 295 25.79 15.38 -3.56
N ASP A 296 26.42 15.65 -2.42
CA ASP A 296 25.73 15.55 -1.13
C ASP A 296 24.61 16.60 -0.97
N ARG A 297 24.68 17.76 -1.63
CA ARG A 297 23.64 18.80 -1.56
C ARG A 297 22.56 18.72 -2.64
N PHE A 298 22.91 18.29 -3.85
CA PHE A 298 22.04 18.40 -5.02
C PHE A 298 21.63 17.06 -5.62
N THR A 299 22.03 15.94 -5.01
CA THR A 299 21.62 14.59 -5.47
C THR A 299 21.01 13.79 -4.33
N GLU A 300 20.10 12.89 -4.68
CA GLU A 300 19.53 11.93 -3.74
C GLU A 300 20.16 10.56 -3.95
N THR A 301 20.48 9.88 -2.86
CA THR A 301 21.00 8.52 -2.93
C THR A 301 19.86 7.57 -3.30
N THR A 302 19.96 6.93 -4.46
CA THR A 302 19.01 5.90 -4.86
C THR A 302 19.51 4.52 -4.41
N TYR A 303 18.61 3.73 -3.81
CA TYR A 303 18.91 2.34 -3.47
C TYR A 303 18.71 1.49 -4.72
N SER A 304 19.80 0.96 -5.28
CA SER A 304 19.71 0.01 -6.39
C SER A 304 19.17 -1.34 -5.88
N LYS A 305 18.28 -1.98 -6.65
CA LYS A 305 17.67 -3.29 -6.32
C LYS A 305 18.68 -4.42 -6.07
N SER A 306 19.95 -4.22 -6.44
CA SER A 306 21.07 -5.10 -6.09
C SER A 306 21.83 -4.53 -4.88
N GLY A 307 21.22 -4.56 -3.69
CA GLY A 307 21.86 -4.51 -2.35
C GLY A 307 22.98 -3.49 -2.04
N GLY A 308 23.27 -2.52 -2.91
CA GLY A 308 24.45 -1.68 -2.84
C GLY A 308 24.08 -0.21 -2.95
N ARG A 309 24.63 0.61 -2.04
CA ARG A 309 24.55 2.07 -2.10
C ARG A 309 25.27 2.54 -3.37
N LYS A 310 24.53 3.12 -4.30
CA LYS A 310 25.12 3.90 -5.41
C LYS A 310 25.02 5.38 -5.03
N LYS A 311 26.16 6.06 -5.00
CA LYS A 311 26.27 7.52 -4.94
C LYS A 311 26.64 7.99 -6.34
#